data_AF-A0A183V6C9-F1
#
_entry.id   AF-A0A183V6C9-F1
#
_cell.length_a   1.000
_cell.length_b   1.000
_cell.length_c   1.000
_cell.angle_alpha   90.00
_cell.angle_beta   90.00
_cell.angle_gamma   90.00
#
_symmetry.space_group_name_H-M   'P 1'
#
loop_
_entity.id
_entity.type
_entity.pdbx_description
1 polymer ?
#
loop_
_entity_poly.entity_id
_entity_poly.type
_entity_poly.pdbx_seq_one_letter_code
_entity_poly.pdbx_strand_id
1 'polypeptide(L)'
;MTSINSCIEMDITGQIVSDSIGTKYYSGFGGQVDFVYGASAAPEGKAIIALTSCTGKGDSKIVPYLKHGAGVVTTRGHAQYIVTEYGIANLWGKSVRQRAYELIQIAHPKHREMLEKGAFEIMKCMPSKD
;
A
#
# COMPACT_ATOMS: atom_id res chain seq x y z
N MET A 1 8.22 15.19 -12.27
CA MET A 1 9.15 14.10 -11.88
C MET A 1 8.35 12.86 -11.56
N THR A 2 8.80 11.67 -11.96
CA THR A 2 8.10 10.40 -11.67
C THR A 2 9.04 9.46 -10.95
N SER A 3 8.65 8.95 -9.79
CA SER A 3 9.36 7.88 -9.09
C SER A 3 8.53 6.60 -9.13
N ILE A 4 9.19 5.47 -9.40
CA ILE A 4 8.57 4.16 -9.42
C ILE A 4 9.40 3.26 -8.52
N ASN A 5 8.77 2.73 -7.47
CA ASN A 5 9.40 1.83 -6.52
C ASN A 5 8.50 0.62 -6.25
N SER A 6 9.02 -0.39 -5.57
CA SER A 6 8.28 -1.61 -5.21
C SER A 6 8.21 -1.78 -3.70
N CYS A 7 7.30 -2.61 -3.22
CA CYS A 7 7.23 -2.98 -1.81
C CYS A 7 6.96 -4.47 -1.62
N ILE A 8 7.20 -4.94 -0.39
CA ILE A 8 7.00 -6.34 0.01
C ILE A 8 5.52 -6.56 0.37
N GLU A 9 4.99 -5.67 1.20
CA GLU A 9 3.59 -5.65 1.61
C GLU A 9 3.15 -4.21 1.92
N MET A 10 1.84 -4.00 1.94
CA MET A 10 1.25 -2.75 2.40
C MET A 10 -0.06 -2.99 3.13
N ASP A 11 -0.36 -2.16 4.12
CA ASP A 11 -1.64 -2.23 4.80
C ASP A 11 -2.74 -1.45 4.08
N ILE A 12 -3.98 -1.75 4.46
CA ILE A 12 -5.19 -1.16 3.89
C ILE A 12 -5.36 0.34 4.20
N THR A 13 -4.51 0.91 5.05
CA THR A 13 -4.45 2.35 5.34
C THR A 13 -3.43 3.08 4.47
N GLY A 14 -2.57 2.33 3.78
CA GLY A 14 -1.53 2.83 2.88
C GLY A 14 -0.13 2.88 3.51
N GLN A 15 0.13 2.20 4.63
CA GLN A 15 1.51 2.04 5.11
C GLN A 15 2.24 1.00 4.26
N ILE A 16 3.49 1.29 3.89
CA ILE A 16 4.23 0.49 2.93
C ILE A 16 5.51 -0.05 3.58
N VAL A 17 5.66 -1.36 3.49
CA VAL A 17 6.82 -2.12 3.99
C VAL A 17 7.64 -2.59 2.79
N SER A 18 8.91 -2.20 2.75
CA SER A 18 9.78 -2.48 1.59
C SER A 18 11.08 -3.19 1.95
N ASP A 19 11.44 -3.23 3.24
CA ASP A 19 12.73 -3.72 3.72
C ASP A 19 12.66 -5.07 4.46
N SER A 20 11.48 -5.47 4.91
CA SER A 20 11.30 -6.56 5.88
C SER A 20 10.04 -7.39 5.63
N ILE A 21 10.05 -8.61 6.17
CA ILE A 21 8.91 -9.52 6.25
C ILE A 21 8.69 -9.82 7.74
N GLY A 22 7.80 -9.07 8.39
CA GLY A 22 7.71 -9.06 9.85
C GLY A 22 9.07 -8.68 10.46
N THR A 23 9.57 -9.45 11.42
CA THR A 23 10.86 -9.20 12.07
C THR A 23 12.10 -9.57 11.24
N LYS A 24 11.92 -10.17 10.05
CA LYS A 24 13.04 -10.59 9.19
C LYS A 24 13.35 -9.52 8.15
N TYR A 25 14.51 -8.88 8.26
CA TYR A 25 15.02 -7.99 7.22
C TYR A 25 15.34 -8.77 5.94
N TYR A 26 14.86 -8.26 4.81
CA TYR A 26 15.04 -8.81 3.47
C TYR A 26 16.00 -7.94 2.65
N SER A 27 15.93 -6.62 2.84
CA SER A 27 16.79 -5.63 2.21
C SER A 27 17.14 -4.53 3.22
N GLY A 28 17.07 -3.26 2.84
CA GLY A 28 17.28 -2.11 3.72
C GLY A 28 16.42 -0.92 3.30
N PHE A 29 16.41 0.12 4.14
CA PHE A 29 15.62 1.34 3.97
C PHE A 29 15.73 1.98 2.57
N GLY A 30 16.96 2.05 2.03
CA GLY A 30 17.22 2.59 0.70
C GLY A 30 16.90 4.08 0.57
N GLY A 31 16.69 4.57 -0.66
CA GLY A 31 16.27 5.95 -0.95
C GLY A 31 14.80 6.06 -1.38
N GLN A 32 14.01 4.99 -1.20
CA GLN A 32 12.63 4.93 -1.68
C GLN A 32 11.82 6.15 -1.18
N VAL A 33 11.88 6.43 0.12
CA VAL A 33 11.11 7.53 0.71
C VAL A 33 11.56 8.89 0.17
N ASP A 34 12.85 9.06 -0.12
CA ASP A 34 13.41 10.31 -0.65
C ASP A 34 12.83 10.62 -2.04
N PHE A 35 12.78 9.61 -2.91
CA PHE A 35 12.18 9.74 -4.24
C PHE A 35 10.65 9.83 -4.21
N VAL A 36 9.99 9.18 -3.25
CA VAL A 36 8.55 9.32 -3.05
C VAL A 36 8.23 10.76 -2.61
N TYR A 37 8.97 11.30 -1.65
CA TYR A 37 8.81 12.66 -1.17
C TYR A 37 9.11 13.70 -2.27
N GLY A 38 10.27 13.56 -2.92
CA GLY A 38 10.69 14.45 -4.01
C GLY A 38 9.72 14.45 -5.19
N ALA A 39 9.20 13.27 -5.58
CA ALA A 39 8.19 13.19 -6.64
C ALA A 39 6.84 13.78 -6.19
N SER A 40 6.42 13.58 -4.93
CA SER A 40 5.16 14.14 -4.43
C SER A 40 5.19 15.68 -4.33
N ALA A 41 6.36 16.27 -4.09
CA ALA A 41 6.55 17.72 -4.01
C ALA A 41 6.78 18.40 -5.37
N ALA A 42 7.14 17.63 -6.41
CA ALA A 42 7.42 18.18 -7.73
C ALA A 42 6.13 18.62 -8.45
N PRO A 43 6.18 19.69 -9.28
CA PRO A 43 5.08 20.05 -10.17
C PRO A 43 4.68 18.85 -11.05
N GLU A 44 3.40 18.51 -11.03
CA GLU A 44 2.82 17.35 -11.72
C GLU A 44 3.50 16.01 -11.39
N GLY A 45 4.12 15.94 -10.21
CA GLY A 45 4.92 14.81 -9.82
C GLY A 45 4.08 13.59 -9.40
N LYS A 46 4.65 12.41 -9.65
CA LYS A 46 3.99 11.11 -9.43
C LYS A 46 4.93 10.16 -8.68
N ALA A 47 4.61 9.88 -7.44
CA ALA A 47 5.21 8.81 -6.65
C ALA A 47 4.36 7.53 -6.80
N ILE A 48 4.95 6.52 -7.42
CA ILE A 48 4.30 5.26 -7.77
C ILE A 48 4.94 4.12 -7.00
N ILE A 49 4.11 3.30 -6.36
CA ILE A 49 4.48 2.05 -5.70
C ILE A 49 3.81 0.92 -6.48
N ALA A 50 4.62 0.11 -7.16
CA ALA A 50 4.16 -0.99 -7.99
C ALA A 50 4.45 -2.33 -7.31
N LEU A 51 3.45 -3.19 -7.20
CA LEU A 51 3.56 -4.53 -6.63
C LEU A 51 2.62 -5.50 -7.33
N THR A 52 2.98 -6.77 -7.36
CA THR A 52 1.99 -7.82 -7.62
C THR A 52 0.96 -7.84 -6.50
N SER A 53 -0.30 -8.16 -6.77
CA SER A 53 -1.33 -8.22 -5.73
C SER A 53 -1.13 -9.41 -4.77
N CYS A 54 -0.45 -10.46 -5.25
CA CYS A 54 -0.12 -11.67 -4.50
C CYS A 54 1.38 -11.98 -4.50
N THR A 55 1.82 -12.81 -3.54
CA THR A 55 3.12 -13.50 -3.57
C THR A 55 3.08 -14.65 -4.58
N GLY A 56 4.26 -15.23 -4.90
CA GLY A 56 4.32 -16.44 -5.73
C GLY A 56 3.64 -17.67 -5.11
N LYS A 57 3.31 -17.63 -3.81
CA LYS A 57 2.53 -18.68 -3.11
C LYS A 57 1.03 -18.39 -3.09
N GLY A 58 0.61 -17.25 -3.62
CA GLY A 58 -0.80 -16.84 -3.65
C GLY A 58 -1.28 -16.08 -2.40
N ASP A 59 -0.38 -15.64 -1.51
CA ASP A 59 -0.75 -14.81 -0.35
C ASP A 59 -0.93 -13.35 -0.78
N SER A 60 -1.90 -12.63 -0.21
CA SER A 60 -2.10 -11.20 -0.50
C SER A 60 -0.92 -10.35 -0.04
N LYS A 61 -0.50 -9.37 -0.86
CA LYS A 61 0.47 -8.34 -0.48
C LYS A 61 -0.17 -7.05 0.02
N ILE A 62 -1.44 -6.82 -0.29
CA ILE A 62 -2.28 -5.84 0.40
C ILE A 62 -2.92 -6.56 1.58
N VAL A 63 -2.73 -6.07 2.79
CA VAL A 63 -3.14 -6.75 4.03
C VAL A 63 -3.95 -5.83 4.95
N PRO A 64 -4.81 -6.35 5.83
CA PRO A 64 -5.48 -5.51 6.83
C PRO A 64 -4.49 -4.94 7.85
N TYR A 65 -3.57 -5.79 8.32
CA TYR A 65 -2.52 -5.44 9.27
C TYR A 65 -1.17 -5.88 8.71
N LEU A 66 -0.16 -5.02 8.86
CA LEU A 66 1.22 -5.40 8.58
C LEU A 66 1.65 -6.56 9.48
N LYS A 67 2.60 -7.37 9.00
CA LYS A 67 3.16 -8.44 9.81
C LYS A 67 3.76 -7.87 11.10
N HIS A 68 3.59 -8.57 12.20
CA HIS A 68 4.14 -8.15 13.48
C HIS A 68 5.66 -7.91 13.36
N GLY A 69 6.10 -6.71 13.77
CA GLY A 69 7.50 -6.28 13.70
C GLY A 69 7.97 -5.79 12.33
N ALA A 70 7.10 -5.69 11.32
CA ALA A 70 7.45 -5.15 10.01
C ALA A 70 7.85 -3.67 10.07
N GLY A 71 8.90 -3.31 9.32
CA GLY A 71 9.43 -1.95 9.21
C GLY A 71 8.66 -1.13 8.17
N VAL A 72 7.94 -0.10 8.62
CA VAL A 72 7.31 0.86 7.70
C VAL A 72 8.39 1.77 7.13
N VAL A 73 8.66 1.62 5.82
CA VAL A 73 9.66 2.44 5.10
C VAL A 73 9.00 3.71 4.56
N THR A 74 7.84 3.56 3.91
CA THR A 74 7.07 4.69 3.40
C THR A 74 5.76 4.77 4.19
N THR A 75 5.60 5.86 4.95
CA THR A 75 4.41 6.04 5.79
C THR A 75 3.18 6.32 4.94
N ARG A 76 1.99 6.09 5.50
CA ARG A 76 0.71 6.40 4.85
C ARG A 76 0.59 7.86 4.38
N GLY A 77 1.29 8.80 5.01
CA GLY A 77 1.29 10.21 4.58
C GLY A 77 1.95 10.44 3.22
N HIS A 78 2.86 9.55 2.82
CA HIS A 78 3.63 9.65 1.58
C HIS A 78 3.05 8.80 0.44
N ALA A 79 2.10 7.92 0.73
CA ALA A 79 1.50 7.05 -0.28
C ALA A 79 0.62 7.85 -1.26
N GLN A 80 0.99 7.86 -2.55
CA GLN A 80 0.27 8.56 -3.61
C GLN A 80 -0.39 7.58 -4.58
N TYR A 81 0.36 6.96 -5.50
CA TYR A 81 -0.17 5.97 -6.44
C TYR A 81 0.30 4.56 -6.11
N ILE A 82 -0.65 3.63 -6.02
CA ILE A 82 -0.39 2.20 -5.86
C ILE A 82 -0.86 1.47 -7.10
N VAL A 83 -0.02 0.59 -7.64
CA VAL A 83 -0.30 -0.11 -8.90
C VAL A 83 -0.12 -1.60 -8.72
N THR A 84 -1.12 -2.37 -9.15
CA THR A 84 -1.05 -3.82 -9.28
C THR A 84 -1.47 -4.24 -10.69
N GLU A 85 -1.43 -5.55 -10.97
CA GLU A 85 -2.00 -6.13 -12.18
C GLU A 85 -3.52 -5.94 -12.31
N TYR A 86 -4.21 -5.47 -11.27
CA TYR A 86 -5.67 -5.21 -11.26
C TYR A 86 -6.04 -3.74 -11.40
N GLY A 87 -5.08 -2.81 -11.40
CA GLY A 87 -5.35 -1.40 -11.65
C GLY A 87 -4.49 -0.44 -10.82
N ILE A 88 -4.99 0.79 -10.70
CA ILE A 88 -4.31 1.92 -10.06
C ILE A 88 -5.21 2.48 -8.95
N ALA A 89 -4.67 2.59 -7.74
CA ALA A 89 -5.29 3.31 -6.62
C ALA A 89 -4.53 4.61 -6.36
N ASN A 90 -5.22 5.74 -6.41
CA ASN A 90 -4.68 7.02 -5.93
C ASN A 90 -5.14 7.26 -4.49
N LEU A 91 -4.22 7.39 -3.54
CA LEU A 91 -4.47 7.55 -2.11
C LEU A 91 -4.29 8.99 -1.61
N TRP A 92 -3.82 9.89 -2.48
CA TRP A 92 -3.56 11.28 -2.14
C TRP A 92 -4.85 12.01 -1.77
N GLY A 93 -4.85 12.70 -0.63
CA GLY A 93 -6.02 13.43 -0.12
C GLY A 93 -7.19 12.55 0.36
N LYS A 94 -7.09 11.22 0.27
CA LYS A 94 -8.16 10.30 0.66
C LYS A 94 -8.15 9.98 2.14
N SER A 95 -9.33 9.89 2.74
CA SER A 95 -9.52 9.37 4.10
C SER A 95 -9.11 7.90 4.20
N VAL A 96 -8.86 7.38 5.41
CA VAL A 96 -8.50 5.96 5.60
C VAL A 96 -9.58 5.02 5.02
N ARG A 97 -10.86 5.39 5.15
CA ARG A 97 -12.00 4.63 4.60
C ARG A 97 -11.98 4.58 3.07
N GLN A 98 -11.66 5.70 2.43
CA GLN A 98 -11.52 5.81 0.98
C GLN A 98 -10.29 5.07 0.47
N ARG A 99 -9.16 5.16 1.19
CA ARG A 99 -7.94 4.41 0.85
C ARG A 99 -8.17 2.91 0.89
N ALA A 100 -8.85 2.42 1.93
CA ALA A 100 -9.22 1.02 2.03
C ALA A 100 -10.04 0.57 0.82
N TYR A 101 -11.04 1.36 0.43
CA TYR A 101 -11.86 1.06 -0.74
C TYR A 101 -11.02 0.93 -2.02
N GLU A 102 -10.17 1.92 -2.29
CA GLU A 102 -9.32 1.96 -3.49
C GLU A 102 -8.32 0.78 -3.53
N LEU A 103 -7.69 0.47 -2.40
CA LEU A 103 -6.74 -0.64 -2.29
C LEU A 103 -7.41 -2.00 -2.50
N ILE A 104 -8.64 -2.18 -2.01
CA ILE A 104 -9.41 -3.41 -2.24
C ILE A 104 -9.71 -3.60 -3.73
N GLN A 105 -10.01 -2.52 -4.46
CA GLN A 105 -10.31 -2.61 -5.90
C GLN A 105 -9.11 -3.07 -6.73
N ILE A 106 -7.89 -2.80 -6.28
CA ILE A 106 -6.65 -3.25 -6.94
C ILE A 106 -6.05 -4.51 -6.29
N ALA A 107 -6.70 -5.09 -5.29
CA ALA A 107 -6.30 -6.37 -4.72
C ALA A 107 -6.80 -7.55 -5.58
N HIS A 108 -6.12 -8.69 -5.44
CA HIS A 108 -6.56 -9.94 -6.06
C HIS A 108 -8.00 -10.27 -5.65
N PRO A 109 -8.91 -10.62 -6.58
CA PRO A 109 -10.33 -10.86 -6.29
C PRO A 109 -10.57 -11.82 -5.12
N LYS A 110 -9.78 -12.91 -5.03
CA LYS A 110 -9.83 -13.90 -3.93
C LYS A 110 -9.63 -13.31 -2.53
N HIS A 111 -8.92 -12.18 -2.40
CA HIS A 111 -8.58 -11.59 -1.10
C HIS A 111 -9.47 -10.41 -0.71
N ARG A 112 -10.35 -9.93 -1.60
CA ARG A 112 -11.17 -8.73 -1.35
C ARG A 112 -12.09 -8.89 -0.15
N GLU A 113 -12.75 -10.03 -0.02
CA GLU A 113 -13.63 -10.30 1.13
C GLU A 113 -12.88 -10.27 2.47
N MET A 114 -11.68 -10.85 2.52
CA MET A 114 -10.82 -10.81 3.71
C MET A 114 -10.40 -9.38 4.05
N LEU A 115 -10.07 -8.59 3.02
CA LEU A 115 -9.70 -7.18 3.19
C LEU A 115 -10.87 -6.32 3.65
N GLU A 116 -12.07 -6.53 3.12
CA GLU A 116 -13.29 -5.84 3.55
C GLU A 116 -13.61 -6.12 5.03
N LYS A 117 -13.52 -7.39 5.45
CA LYS A 117 -13.70 -7.79 6.85
C LYS A 117 -12.66 -7.12 7.75
N GLY A 118 -11.38 -7.21 7.41
CA GLY A 118 -10.31 -6.58 8.18
C GLY A 118 -10.45 -5.05 8.23
N ALA A 119 -10.86 -4.43 7.12
CA ALA A 119 -11.13 -2.99 7.07
C ALA A 119 -12.29 -2.58 8.00
N PHE A 120 -13.38 -3.35 8.03
CA PHE A 120 -14.48 -3.13 8.97
C PHE A 120 -14.04 -3.29 10.43
N GLU A 121 -13.22 -4.30 10.74
CA GLU A 121 -12.70 -4.50 12.08
C GLU A 121 -11.87 -3.30 12.58
N ILE A 122 -11.04 -2.72 11.70
CA ILE A 122 -10.19 -1.56 11.99
C ILE A 122 -11.02 -0.28 12.15
N MET A 123 -11.92 -0.01 11.20
CA MET A 123 -12.57 1.30 11.06
C MET A 123 -13.99 1.35 11.63
N LYS A 124 -14.56 0.21 12.04
CA LYS A 124 -15.95 0.05 12.48
C LYS A 124 -16.99 0.55 11.48
N CYS A 125 -16.61 0.60 10.20
CA CYS A 125 -17.47 0.94 9.07
C CYS A 125 -16.94 0.29 7.78
N MET A 126 -17.82 0.07 6.81
CA MET A 126 -17.42 -0.50 5.53
C MET A 126 -16.60 0.50 4.70
N PRO A 127 -15.55 0.05 3.99
CA PRO A 127 -14.85 0.86 3.00
C PRO A 127 -15.83 1.48 2.00
N SER A 128 -15.56 2.72 1.60
CA SER A 128 -16.44 3.50 0.75
C SER A 128 -15.63 4.49 -0.08
N LYS A 129 -16.08 4.74 -1.30
CA LYS A 129 -15.56 5.83 -2.14
C LYS A 129 -15.96 7.22 -1.63
N ASP A 130 -17.08 7.28 -0.90
CA ASP A 130 -17.69 8.49 -0.33
C ASP A 130 -17.28 8.65 1.15
#